data_AF-A0A1V4V4F9-F1
#
_entry.id   AF-A0A1V4V4F9-F1
#
_cell.length_a   1.000
_cell.length_b   1.000
_cell.length_c   1.000
_cell.angle_alpha   90.00
_cell.angle_beta   90.00
_cell.angle_gamma   90.00
#
_symmetry.space_group_name_H-M   'P 1'
#
loop_
_entity.id
_entity.type
_entity.pdbx_description
1 polymer ?
#
loop_
_entity_poly.entity_id
_entity_poly.type
_entity_poly.pdbx_seq_one_letter_code
_entity_poly.pdbx_strand_id
1 'polypeptide(L)'
;MICLRCGYCCDHLDVMIVDPRAIRADGTIDPQRTSAMVSKPSDTRCPHLEFRDGMAACTIHELACYQGSPCQLFVQFGPEDDICILGGYFRSIRTPDDPA
;
A
#
# COMPACT_ATOMS: atom_id res chain seq x y z
N MET A 1 -4.08 -1.90 3.10
CA MET A 1 -3.76 -2.96 2.14
C MET A 1 -2.98 -3.94 2.97
N ILE A 2 -3.53 -4.93 3.71
CA ILE A 2 -2.63 -6.06 3.97
C ILE A 2 -2.21 -6.40 2.55
N CYS A 3 -0.95 -6.16 2.22
CA CYS A 3 -0.48 -6.49 0.90
C CYS A 3 -0.26 -7.98 1.03
N LEU A 4 -1.35 -8.74 1.19
CA LEU A 4 -1.36 -10.18 1.45
C LEU A 4 -0.61 -10.90 0.35
N ARG A 5 -0.39 -10.19 -0.76
CA ARG A 5 0.39 -10.61 -1.88
C ARG A 5 1.91 -10.43 -1.68
N CYS A 6 2.47 -9.21 -1.68
CA CYS A 6 3.95 -9.08 -1.64
C CYS A 6 4.58 -7.71 -1.25
N GLY A 7 3.80 -6.67 -0.95
CA GLY A 7 4.30 -5.32 -0.63
C GLY A 7 4.85 -4.49 -1.79
N TYR A 8 5.13 -5.09 -2.96
CA TYR A 8 5.88 -4.45 -4.06
C TYR A 8 5.35 -3.08 -4.49
N CYS A 9 4.02 -2.94 -4.62
CA CYS A 9 3.43 -1.66 -5.02
C CYS A 9 3.65 -0.57 -3.98
N CYS A 10 3.52 -0.93 -2.70
CA CYS A 10 3.75 -0.03 -1.58
C CYS A 10 5.23 0.34 -1.40
N ASP A 11 6.16 -0.51 -1.85
CA ASP A 11 7.59 -0.26 -1.72
C ASP A 11 8.15 0.50 -2.95
N HIS A 12 7.70 0.19 -4.17
CA HIS A 12 8.39 0.65 -5.38
C HIS A 12 7.58 1.53 -6.33
N LEU A 13 6.24 1.49 -6.32
CA LEU A 13 5.44 2.18 -7.34
C LEU A 13 4.93 3.55 -6.89
N ASP A 14 4.69 4.45 -7.85
CA ASP A 14 3.90 5.66 -7.64
C ASP A 14 2.44 5.30 -7.36
N VAL A 15 1.95 5.61 -6.15
CA VAL A 15 0.58 5.30 -5.74
C VAL A 15 -0.02 6.39 -4.85
N MET A 16 -1.35 6.56 -4.92
CA MET A 16 -2.08 7.38 -3.95
C MET A 16 -2.33 6.58 -2.67
N ILE A 17 -1.96 7.15 -1.52
CA ILE A 17 -2.12 6.54 -0.20
C ILE A 17 -2.88 7.46 0.75
N VAL A 18 -3.49 6.88 1.78
CA VAL A 18 -4.07 7.67 2.88
C VAL A 18 -2.95 8.46 3.56
N ASP A 19 -3.14 9.76 3.80
CA ASP A 19 -2.18 10.57 4.56
C ASP A 19 -2.14 10.06 6.01
N PRO A 20 -0.99 9.56 6.53
CA PRO A 20 -0.90 9.14 7.92
C PRO A 20 -1.33 10.23 8.90
N ARG A 21 -1.13 11.50 8.55
CA ARG A 21 -1.46 12.64 9.39
C ARG A 21 -2.95 12.98 9.38
N ALA A 22 -3.71 12.39 8.45
CA ALA A 22 -5.17 12.51 8.39
C ALA A 22 -5.88 11.39 9.16
N ILE A 23 -5.15 10.39 9.68
CA ILE A 23 -5.73 9.27 10.42
C ILE A 23 -5.82 9.64 11.90
N ARG A 24 -7.02 9.56 12.45
CA ARG A 24 -7.30 9.77 13.88
C ARG A 24 -6.95 8.51 14.69
N ALA A 25 -6.88 8.66 16.01
CA ALA A 25 -6.60 7.54 16.92
C ALA A 25 -7.65 6.40 16.84
N ASP A 26 -8.87 6.69 16.40
CA ASP A 26 -9.94 5.70 16.19
C ASP A 26 -9.90 5.05 14.79
N GLY A 27 -8.88 5.36 13.98
CA GLY A 27 -8.72 4.83 12.62
C GLY A 27 -9.64 5.48 11.58
N THR A 28 -10.34 6.56 11.90
CA THR A 28 -11.14 7.35 10.94
C THR A 28 -10.32 8.50 10.33
N ILE A 29 -10.83 9.10 9.26
CA ILE A 29 -10.24 10.31 8.65
C ILE A 29 -10.64 11.55 9.46
N ASP A 30 -9.68 12.44 9.72
CA ASP A 30 -9.94 13.77 10.27
C ASP A 30 -10.73 14.63 9.28
N PRO A 31 -11.98 15.03 9.60
CA PRO A 31 -12.81 15.82 8.71
C PRO A 31 -12.29 17.27 8.52
N GLN A 32 -11.36 17.75 9.35
CA GLN A 32 -10.78 19.08 9.20
C GLN A 32 -9.62 19.11 8.19
N ARG A 33 -9.14 17.95 7.73
CA ARG A 33 -8.13 17.85 6.68
C ARG A 33 -8.73 18.13 5.32
N THR A 34 -8.11 19.05 4.58
CA THR A 34 -8.48 19.36 3.19
C THR A 34 -8.15 18.24 2.22
N SER A 35 -7.19 17.38 2.55
CA SER A 35 -6.91 16.14 1.81
C SER A 35 -6.63 14.99 2.77
N ALA A 36 -7.32 13.88 2.57
CA ALA A 36 -7.08 12.60 3.25
C ALA A 36 -6.09 11.71 2.48
N MET A 37 -5.67 12.13 1.28
CA MET A 37 -4.87 11.35 0.35
C MET A 37 -3.61 12.12 -0.05
N VAL A 38 -2.49 11.43 -0.14
CA VAL A 38 -1.20 11.97 -0.62
C VAL A 38 -0.61 11.06 -1.68
N SER A 39 0.13 11.66 -2.61
CA SER A 39 0.93 10.89 -3.56
C SER A 39 2.16 10.34 -2.84
N LYS A 40 2.38 9.03 -2.99
CA LYS A 40 3.62 8.36 -2.65
C LYS A 40 4.40 8.18 -3.96
N PRO A 41 5.61 8.75 -4.09
CA PRO A 41 6.41 8.58 -5.30
C PRO A 41 7.04 7.19 -5.35
N SER A 42 7.43 6.73 -6.55
CA SER A 42 8.26 5.55 -6.75
C SER A 42 9.52 5.57 -5.87
N ASP A 43 10.00 4.39 -5.51
CA ASP A 43 11.21 4.16 -4.69
C ASP A 43 11.23 4.79 -3.28
N THR A 44 10.14 5.42 -2.85
CA THR A 44 9.89 5.74 -1.44
C THR A 44 9.12 4.59 -0.80
N ARG A 45 9.33 4.24 0.46
CA ARG A 45 8.45 3.24 1.10
C ARG A 45 7.13 3.88 1.53
N CYS A 46 6.00 3.20 1.28
CA CYS A 46 4.72 3.60 1.86
C CYS A 46 4.82 3.62 3.40
N PRO A 47 4.43 4.71 4.08
CA PRO A 47 4.51 4.83 5.54
C PRO A 47 3.58 3.85 6.29
N HIS A 48 2.61 3.28 5.59
CA HIS A 48 1.72 2.26 6.16
C HIS A 48 2.23 0.83 5.97
N LEU A 49 3.35 0.62 5.26
CA LEU A 49 3.92 -0.70 4.99
C LEU A 49 4.86 -1.12 6.14
N GLU A 50 4.62 -2.31 6.68
CA GLU A 50 5.51 -3.02 7.60
C GLU A 50 5.86 -4.40 7.04
N PHE A 51 7.02 -4.94 7.43
CA PHE A 51 7.38 -6.33 7.17
C PHE A 51 7.40 -7.10 8.49
N ARG A 52 6.56 -8.13 8.60
CA ARG A 52 6.45 -9.00 9.78
C ARG A 52 6.72 -10.43 9.33
N ASP A 53 7.76 -11.06 9.89
CA ASP A 53 8.17 -12.43 9.53
C ASP A 53 8.39 -12.62 8.01
N GLY A 54 8.93 -11.60 7.34
CA GLY A 54 9.15 -11.60 5.89
C GLY A 54 7.89 -11.34 5.04
N MET A 55 6.73 -11.12 5.66
CA MET A 55 5.46 -10.82 5.00
C MET A 55 5.16 -9.32 5.04
N ALA A 56 4.70 -8.78 3.91
CA ALA A 56 4.28 -7.39 3.80
C ALA A 56 2.88 -7.19 4.42
N ALA A 57 2.78 -6.29 5.40
CA ALA A 57 1.54 -5.94 6.07
C ALA A 57 1.29 -4.43 5.97
N CYS A 58 0.02 -4.01 5.89
CA CYS A 58 -0.32 -2.59 6.06
C CYS A 58 -0.97 -2.37 7.40
N THR A 59 -0.42 -1.40 8.12
CA THR A 59 -0.83 -1.04 9.48
C THR A 59 -2.24 -0.47 9.56
N ILE A 60 -2.77 0.05 8.45
CA ILE A 60 -4.09 0.68 8.42
C ILE A 60 -5.17 -0.18 7.76
N HIS A 61 -4.86 -1.41 7.35
CA HIS A 61 -5.80 -2.20 6.53
C HIS A 61 -7.15 -2.46 7.20
N GLU A 62 -7.12 -2.74 8.50
CA GLU A 62 -8.31 -3.02 9.32
C GLU A 62 -9.01 -1.73 9.78
N LEU A 63 -8.41 -0.56 9.53
CA LEU A 63 -8.95 0.72 9.98
C LEU A 63 -10.05 1.21 9.04
N ALA A 64 -11.02 1.93 9.60
CA ALA A 64 -12.13 2.48 8.84
C ALA A 64 -11.69 3.38 7.68
N CYS A 65 -10.59 4.15 7.86
CA CYS A 65 -10.02 5.01 6.83
C CYS A 65 -9.54 4.26 5.57
N TYR A 66 -9.32 2.95 5.65
CA TYR A 66 -8.93 2.13 4.51
C TYR A 66 -10.11 1.84 3.58
N GLN A 67 -11.33 1.78 4.13
CA GLN A 67 -12.54 1.52 3.37
C GLN A 67 -12.84 2.68 2.40
N GLY A 68 -13.13 2.37 1.14
CA GLY A 68 -13.33 3.32 0.05
C GLY A 68 -12.05 4.00 -0.45
N SER A 69 -10.88 3.71 0.13
CA SER A 69 -9.63 4.33 -0.30
C SER A 69 -9.19 3.80 -1.66
N PRO A 70 -8.46 4.59 -2.47
CA PRO A 70 -7.79 4.10 -3.67
C PRO A 70 -6.95 2.85 -3.39
N CYS A 71 -6.31 2.75 -2.22
CA CYS A 71 -5.57 1.56 -1.83
C CYS A 71 -6.46 0.29 -1.77
N GLN A 72 -7.73 0.41 -1.37
CA GLN A 72 -8.70 -0.69 -1.42
C GLN A 72 -9.21 -0.92 -2.86
N LEU A 73 -9.48 0.14 -3.61
CA LEU A 73 -10.03 0.05 -4.97
C LEU A 73 -9.02 -0.51 -5.99
N PHE A 74 -7.72 -0.30 -5.77
CA PHE A 74 -6.63 -0.83 -6.59
C PHE A 74 -6.14 -2.22 -6.12
N VAL A 75 -6.78 -2.84 -5.12
CA VAL A 75 -6.59 -4.27 -4.86
C VAL A 75 -7.04 -5.01 -6.12
N GLN A 76 -6.08 -5.61 -6.83
CA GLN A 76 -6.40 -6.47 -7.97
C GLN A 76 -7.33 -7.58 -7.50
N PHE A 77 -8.51 -7.69 -8.10
CA PHE A 77 -9.49 -8.72 -7.80
C PHE A 77 -8.84 -10.11 -7.81
N GLY A 78 -8.84 -10.77 -6.66
CA GLY A 78 -8.36 -12.14 -6.45
C GLY A 78 -8.29 -12.41 -4.95
N PRO A 79 -8.38 -13.68 -4.52
CA PRO A 79 -8.19 -14.09 -3.13
C PRO A 79 -6.98 -13.43 -2.46
N GLU A 80 -7.08 -13.24 -1.16
CA GLU A 80 -6.03 -12.63 -0.34
C GLU A 80 -4.72 -13.42 -0.38
N ASP A 81 -4.83 -14.75 -0.43
CA ASP A 81 -3.75 -15.73 -0.49
C ASP A 81 -3.20 -15.98 -1.91
N ASP A 82 -3.73 -15.29 -2.92
CA ASP A 82 -3.34 -15.49 -4.31
C ASP A 82 -2.02 -14.78 -4.68
N ILE A 83 -1.35 -15.30 -5.70
CA ILE A 83 -0.07 -14.76 -6.18
C ILE A 83 -0.23 -13.32 -6.69
N CYS A 84 0.71 -12.44 -6.31
CA CYS A 84 0.77 -11.10 -6.89
C CYS A 84 1.18 -11.12 -8.37
N ILE A 85 0.21 -11.09 -9.29
CA ILE A 85 0.50 -11.00 -10.73
C ILE A 85 1.29 -9.74 -11.06
N LEU A 86 0.86 -8.57 -10.55
CA LEU A 86 1.55 -7.30 -10.81
C LEU A 86 2.96 -7.27 -10.23
N GLY A 87 3.12 -7.70 -8.96
CA GLY A 87 4.42 -7.79 -8.32
C GLY A 87 5.34 -8.82 -8.99
N GLY A 88 4.78 -9.95 -9.44
CA GLY A 88 5.50 -10.95 -10.22
C GLY A 88 5.95 -10.41 -11.57
N TYR A 89 5.06 -9.74 -12.30
CA TYR A 89 5.36 -9.09 -13.58
C TYR A 89 6.50 -8.08 -13.43
N PHE A 90 6.41 -7.15 -12.48
CA PHE A 90 7.45 -6.14 -12.28
C PHE A 90 8.78 -6.76 -11.82
N ARG A 91 8.78 -7.78 -10.96
CA ARG A 91 10.00 -8.53 -10.61
C ARG A 91 10.59 -9.28 -11.80
N SER A 92 9.76 -9.78 -12.72
CA SER A 92 10.23 -10.52 -13.90
C SER A 92 10.83 -9.64 -14.99
N ILE A 93 10.51 -8.35 -15.01
CA ILE A 93 11.07 -7.38 -15.97
C ILE A 93 12.19 -6.52 -15.38
N ARG A 94 12.41 -6.53 -14.06
CA ARG A 94 13.58 -5.90 -13.43
C ARG A 94 14.85 -6.56 -13.96
N THR A 95 15.71 -5.79 -14.59
CA THR A 95 17.05 -6.24 -14.98
C THR A 95 17.98 -6.26 -13.76
N PRO A 96 19.06 -7.08 -13.75
CA PRO A 96 20.00 -7.18 -12.62
C PRO A 96 20.64 -5.86 -12.18
N ASP A 97 20.55 -4.82 -13.02
CA ASP A 97 21.16 -3.50 -12.81
C ASP A 97 20.20 -2.46 -12.17
N ASP A 98 18.95 -2.83 -11.82
CA ASP A 98 18.04 -1.93 -11.11
C ASP A 98 18.37 -1.86 -9.61
N PRO A 99 18.62 -0.67 -9.03
CA PRO A 99 18.91 -0.53 -7.61
C PRO A 99 17.71 -0.90 -6.72
N ALA A 100 18.03 -1.47 -5.55
CA ALA A 100 17.08 -2.00 -4.55
C ALA A 100 16.33 -0.91 -3.77
#